data_AF-A0AA97PP11-F1
#
_entry.id   AF-A0AA97PP11-F1
#
_cell.length_a   1.000
_cell.length_b   1.000
_cell.length_c   1.000
_cell.angle_alpha   90.00
_cell.angle_beta   90.00
_cell.angle_gamma   90.00
#
_symmetry.space_group_name_H-M   'P 1'
#
loop_
_entity.id
_entity.type
_entity.pdbx_description
1 polymer ?
#
loop_
_entity_poly.entity_id
_entity_poly.type
_entity_poly.pdbx_seq_one_letter_code
_entity_poly.pdbx_strand_id
1 'polypeptide(L)'
;MSVYAGDIINVPWSSRSTVLEVLFLVQTADRDFYGVLYSNPDPLKWDWPSPTGIAWVYHDGLQIRTWQEAGQKPSFTDYSSDFEIEQIFGHYENAEGHVSYAVKWVGYACPTWESDINYSCKHVADYHRRLSAPGSALTHYQPCVEVVTATTV
;
A
#
# COMPACT_ATOMS: atom_id res chain seq x y z
N MET A 1 16.73 -1.81 -5.75
CA MET A 1 17.14 -2.02 -4.35
C MET A 1 15.88 -2.32 -3.56
N SER A 2 15.94 -3.29 -2.64
CA SER A 2 14.78 -3.72 -1.86
C SER A 2 14.60 -2.88 -0.59
N VAL A 3 13.40 -2.91 -0.01
CA VAL A 3 13.07 -2.26 1.27
C VAL A 3 12.96 -3.31 2.37
N TYR A 4 13.50 -3.02 3.55
CA TYR A 4 13.53 -3.88 4.73
C TYR A 4 13.13 -3.14 6.01
N ALA A 5 12.77 -3.91 7.03
CA ALA A 5 12.59 -3.37 8.38
C ALA A 5 13.90 -2.74 8.89
N GLY A 6 13.78 -1.58 9.51
CA GLY A 6 14.90 -0.75 9.98
C GLY A 6 15.34 0.31 8.98
N ASP A 7 14.93 0.23 7.71
CA ASP A 7 15.31 1.24 6.72
C ASP A 7 14.67 2.60 7.02
N ILE A 8 15.38 3.67 6.70
CA ILE A 8 14.91 5.05 6.88
C ILE A 8 14.05 5.43 5.68
N ILE A 9 12.84 5.91 5.97
CA ILE A 9 11.96 6.51 4.97
C ILE A 9 12.28 8.01 4.94
N ASN A 10 12.77 8.49 3.81
CA ASN A 10 13.00 9.91 3.62
C ASN A 10 11.65 10.59 3.31
N VAL A 11 11.18 11.38 4.25
CA VAL A 11 9.97 12.21 4.10
C VAL A 11 10.27 13.66 4.52
N PRO A 12 9.70 14.68 3.86
CA PRO A 12 9.93 16.09 4.17
C PRO A 12 9.59 16.48 5.61
N TRP A 13 8.65 15.77 6.24
CA TRP A 13 8.13 16.10 7.56
C TRP A 13 8.86 15.37 8.71
N SER A 14 9.74 14.40 8.43
CA SER A 14 10.46 13.66 9.46
C SER A 14 11.74 13.01 8.93
N SER A 15 12.86 13.24 9.60
CA SER A 15 14.13 12.57 9.32
C SER A 15 14.30 11.24 10.05
N ARG A 16 13.28 10.79 10.79
CA ARG A 16 13.37 9.64 11.71
C ARG A 16 12.33 8.55 11.46
N SER A 17 11.54 8.67 10.40
CA SER A 17 10.59 7.62 10.05
C SER A 17 11.33 6.38 9.59
N THR A 18 11.04 5.25 10.22
CA THR A 18 11.67 3.96 9.89
C THR A 18 10.63 2.92 9.55
N VAL A 19 10.95 2.05 8.60
CA VAL A 19 10.15 0.87 8.28
C VAL A 19 10.18 -0.07 9.50
N LEU A 20 9.00 -0.40 10.02
CA LEU A 20 8.84 -1.41 11.07
C LEU A 20 8.60 -2.78 10.45
N GLU A 21 7.76 -2.84 9.42
CA GLU A 21 7.42 -4.07 8.71
C GLU A 21 7.10 -3.77 7.24
N VAL A 22 7.48 -4.68 6.34
CA VAL A 22 7.04 -4.69 4.95
C VAL A 22 5.81 -5.60 4.87
N LEU A 23 4.64 -5.00 4.69
CA LEU A 23 3.35 -5.69 4.64
C LEU A 23 3.10 -6.29 3.26
N PHE A 24 3.41 -5.53 2.21
CA PHE A 24 3.13 -5.91 0.82
C PHE A 24 4.24 -5.46 -0.13
N LEU A 25 4.43 -6.23 -1.21
CA LEU A 25 5.23 -5.85 -2.37
C LEU A 25 4.35 -5.95 -3.62
N VAL A 26 4.23 -4.83 -4.33
CA VAL A 26 3.59 -4.75 -5.64
C VAL A 26 4.65 -4.39 -6.66
N GLN A 27 4.94 -5.33 -7.55
CA GLN A 27 5.85 -5.11 -8.65
C GLN A 27 5.06 -4.62 -9.85
N THR A 28 5.52 -3.53 -10.46
CA THR A 28 4.94 -3.00 -11.71
C THR A 28 6.01 -2.98 -12.78
N ALA A 29 5.62 -2.73 -14.02
CA ALA A 29 6.57 -2.59 -15.13
C ALA A 29 7.65 -1.53 -14.87
N ASP A 30 7.29 -0.45 -14.18
CA ASP A 30 8.17 0.71 -13.99
C ASP A 30 8.91 0.70 -12.64
N ARG A 31 8.34 0.04 -11.61
CA ARG A 31 8.80 0.13 -10.23
C ARG A 31 8.17 -0.88 -9.27
N ASP A 32 8.93 -1.20 -8.23
CA ASP A 32 8.45 -1.91 -7.06
C ASP A 32 7.93 -0.94 -5.99
N PHE A 33 6.73 -1.22 -5.49
CA PHE A 33 6.07 -0.51 -4.40
C PHE A 33 5.97 -1.41 -3.17
N TYR A 34 6.35 -0.86 -2.02
CA TYR A 34 6.32 -1.55 -0.74
C TYR A 34 5.27 -0.90 0.15
N GLY A 35 4.28 -1.68 0.55
CA GLY A 35 3.31 -1.30 1.57
C GLY A 35 3.96 -1.56 2.91
N VAL A 36 4.20 -0.52 3.70
CA VAL A 36 4.98 -0.62 4.95
C VAL A 36 4.19 -0.13 6.13
N LEU A 37 4.35 -0.81 7.26
CA LEU A 37 4.12 -0.24 8.58
C LEU A 37 5.39 0.53 8.95
N TYR A 38 5.25 1.79 9.37
CA TYR A 38 6.38 2.63 9.71
C TYR A 38 6.17 3.34 11.05
N SER A 39 7.29 3.69 11.70
CA SER A 39 7.27 4.53 12.88
C SER A 39 7.22 6.00 12.49
N ASN A 40 6.36 6.76 13.17
CA ASN A 40 6.43 8.22 13.14
C ASN A 40 6.72 8.71 14.55
N PRO A 41 7.98 8.98 14.89
CA PRO A 41 8.36 9.37 16.25
C PRO A 41 8.03 10.84 16.57
N ASP A 42 7.36 11.58 15.68
CA ASP A 42 6.96 12.97 15.97
C ASP A 42 6.01 13.00 17.17
N PRO A 43 6.40 13.67 18.28
CA PRO A 43 5.59 13.73 19.50
C PRO A 43 4.36 14.65 19.39
N LEU A 44 4.20 15.39 18.29
CA LEU A 44 3.06 16.29 18.07
C LEU A 44 1.80 15.51 17.68
N LYS A 45 1.16 14.91 18.69
CA LYS A 45 -0.07 14.09 18.60
C LYS A 45 -1.26 14.71 17.88
N TRP A 46 -1.26 16.02 17.65
CA TRP A 46 -2.43 16.71 17.09
C TRP A 46 -2.58 16.48 15.58
N ASP A 47 -1.50 16.22 14.85
CA ASP A 47 -1.52 15.85 13.43
C ASP A 47 -1.53 14.33 13.21
N TRP A 48 -0.96 13.57 14.14
CA TRP A 48 -0.80 12.12 14.02
C TRP A 48 -1.28 11.42 15.29
N PRO A 49 -2.47 10.77 15.25
CA PRO A 49 -3.05 10.16 16.44
C PRO A 49 -2.30 8.91 16.91
N SER A 50 -1.45 8.32 16.06
CA SER A 50 -0.72 7.08 16.32
C SER A 50 0.80 7.26 16.11
N PRO A 51 1.65 6.63 16.95
CA PRO A 51 3.10 6.59 16.76
C PRO A 51 3.53 5.72 15.57
N THR A 52 2.57 5.05 14.92
CA THR A 52 2.78 4.21 13.75
C THR A 52 1.76 4.54 12.67
N GLY A 53 2.15 4.38 11.42
CA GLY A 53 1.29 4.57 10.26
C GLY A 53 1.58 3.55 9.17
N ILE A 54 0.73 3.52 8.15
CA ILE A 54 0.97 2.75 6.94
C ILE A 54 1.24 3.68 5.76
N ALA A 55 2.17 3.30 4.89
CA ALA A 55 2.51 4.07 3.70
C ALA A 55 2.84 3.15 2.53
N TRP A 56 2.71 3.69 1.32
CA TRP A 56 3.35 3.12 0.13
C TRP A 56 4.67 3.84 -0.09
N VAL A 57 5.75 3.06 -0.12
CA VAL A 57 7.11 3.55 -0.36
C VAL A 57 7.73 2.85 -1.56
N TYR A 58 8.76 3.47 -2.10
CA TYR A 58 9.58 2.87 -3.14
C TYR A 58 11.02 3.33 -2.97
N HIS A 59 11.94 2.57 -3.56
CA HIS A 59 13.35 2.95 -3.60
C HIS A 59 13.66 3.66 -4.93
N ASP A 60 14.14 4.91 -4.89
CA ASP A 60 14.43 5.71 -6.10
C ASP A 60 15.82 5.43 -6.71
N GLY A 61 16.62 4.61 -6.03
CA GLY A 61 18.01 4.29 -6.38
C GLY A 61 19.02 4.93 -5.44
N LEU A 62 18.59 5.92 -4.65
CA LEU A 62 19.38 6.61 -3.65
C LEU A 62 18.79 6.45 -2.25
N GLN A 63 17.47 6.52 -2.13
CA GLN A 63 16.74 6.51 -0.87
C GLN A 63 15.33 5.93 -1.02
N ILE A 64 14.75 5.58 0.11
CA ILE A 64 13.34 5.21 0.20
C ILE A 64 12.52 6.49 0.34
N ARG A 65 11.52 6.64 -0.53
CA ARG A 65 10.58 7.77 -0.50
C ARG A 65 9.15 7.28 -0.35
N THR A 66 8.30 8.13 0.19
CA THR A 66 6.86 7.91 0.11
C THR A 66 6.34 8.23 -1.28
N TRP A 67 5.34 7.49 -1.74
CA TRP A 67 4.70 7.79 -3.02
C TRP A 67 3.94 9.12 -3.02
N GLN A 68 3.53 9.63 -1.86
CA GLN A 68 2.82 10.92 -1.76
C GLN A 68 3.61 12.10 -2.36
N GLU A 69 4.94 12.05 -2.33
CA GLU A 69 5.81 13.07 -2.94
C GLU A 69 5.97 12.92 -4.47
N ALA A 70 5.66 11.75 -5.01
CA ALA A 70 5.84 11.41 -6.42
C ALA A 70 4.49 11.27 -7.13
N GLY A 71 3.85 12.41 -7.42
CA GLY A 71 2.67 12.45 -8.26
C GLY A 71 1.47 11.72 -7.65
N GLN A 72 0.81 12.37 -6.70
CA GLN A 72 -0.42 11.88 -6.10
C GLN A 72 -1.53 11.78 -7.17
N LYS A 73 -2.33 10.71 -7.13
CA LYS A 73 -3.70 10.72 -7.65
C LYS A 73 -4.57 11.52 -6.66
N PRO A 74 -5.62 12.24 -7.10
CA PRO A 74 -6.45 13.04 -6.20
C PRO A 74 -7.09 12.21 -5.07
N SER A 75 -7.22 12.85 -3.91
CA SER A 75 -8.01 12.43 -2.76
C SER A 75 -9.37 11.83 -3.18
N PHE A 76 -9.74 10.71 -2.54
CA PHE A 76 -11.00 9.98 -2.72
C PHE A 76 -12.28 10.79 -2.39
N THR A 77 -12.14 12.06 -2.01
CA THR A 77 -13.25 13.00 -1.76
C THR A 77 -14.04 13.37 -3.00
N ASP A 78 -13.49 13.15 -4.20
CA ASP A 78 -14.22 13.33 -5.45
C ASP A 78 -14.70 11.96 -5.95
N TYR A 79 -15.94 11.60 -5.59
CA TYR A 79 -16.71 10.46 -6.13
C TYR A 79 -17.01 10.62 -7.64
N SER A 80 -15.99 10.93 -8.44
CA SER A 80 -16.07 10.70 -9.88
C SER A 80 -16.11 9.19 -10.08
N SER A 81 -17.06 8.74 -10.90
CA SER A 81 -17.22 7.38 -11.40
C SER A 81 -16.02 6.83 -12.18
N ASP A 82 -14.93 7.60 -12.30
CA ASP A 82 -13.87 7.36 -13.28
C ASP A 82 -12.69 6.57 -12.71
N PHE A 83 -12.75 6.16 -11.44
CA PHE A 83 -11.69 5.38 -10.79
C PHE A 83 -12.10 3.94 -10.57
N GLU A 84 -11.71 3.08 -11.51
CA GLU A 84 -11.94 1.64 -11.46
C GLU A 84 -10.85 0.93 -10.64
N ILE A 85 -11.29 0.06 -9.73
CA ILE A 85 -10.39 -0.81 -8.96
C ILE A 85 -9.98 -1.97 -9.86
N GLU A 86 -8.68 -2.17 -9.99
CA GLU A 86 -8.14 -3.35 -10.67
C GLU A 86 -8.14 -4.54 -9.72
N GLN A 87 -7.58 -4.35 -8.52
CA GLN A 87 -7.41 -5.43 -7.56
C GLN A 87 -7.30 -4.91 -6.12
N ILE A 88 -7.87 -5.67 -5.18
CA ILE A 88 -7.49 -5.62 -3.76
C ILE A 88 -6.64 -6.86 -3.50
N PHE A 89 -5.39 -6.65 -3.12
CA PHE A 89 -4.41 -7.71 -2.90
C PHE A 89 -4.09 -7.95 -1.43
N GLY A 90 -4.58 -7.09 -0.53
CA GLY A 90 -4.36 -7.24 0.90
C GLY A 90 -5.17 -6.26 1.74
N HIS A 91 -5.13 -6.46 3.05
CA HIS A 91 -5.56 -5.49 4.04
C HIS A 91 -4.61 -5.48 5.23
N TYR A 92 -4.58 -4.36 5.92
CA TYR A 92 -3.95 -4.20 7.22
C TYR A 92 -5.02 -3.80 8.23
N GLU A 93 -5.08 -4.52 9.35
CA GLU A 93 -5.93 -4.18 10.49
C GLU A 93 -5.04 -3.71 11.64
N ASN A 94 -5.28 -2.51 12.15
CA ASN A 94 -4.53 -1.98 13.28
C ASN A 94 -5.04 -2.56 14.61
N ALA A 95 -4.36 -2.26 15.72
CA ALA A 95 -4.74 -2.74 17.04
C ALA A 95 -6.13 -2.25 17.55
N GLU A 96 -6.70 -1.24 16.90
CA GLU A 96 -8.03 -0.68 17.21
C GLU A 96 -9.14 -1.32 16.36
N GLY A 97 -8.79 -2.23 15.44
CA GLY A 97 -9.71 -2.86 14.49
C GLY A 97 -10.02 -2.00 13.25
N HIS A 98 -9.29 -0.91 13.04
CA HIS A 98 -9.42 -0.13 11.81
C HIS A 98 -8.73 -0.86 10.66
N VAL A 99 -9.48 -1.14 9.60
CA VAL A 99 -9.03 -1.85 8.42
C VAL A 99 -8.68 -0.87 7.31
N SER A 100 -7.53 -1.07 6.67
CA SER A 100 -7.11 -0.37 5.46
C SER A 100 -6.81 -1.40 4.37
N TYR A 101 -7.41 -1.22 3.19
CA TYR A 101 -7.22 -2.11 2.05
C TYR A 101 -6.11 -1.60 1.15
N ALA A 102 -5.30 -2.53 0.65
CA ALA A 102 -4.26 -2.29 -0.31
C ALA A 102 -4.84 -2.40 -1.73
N VAL A 103 -5.09 -1.25 -2.37
CA VAL A 103 -5.87 -1.15 -3.61
C VAL A 103 -4.97 -0.79 -4.79
N LYS A 104 -4.99 -1.64 -5.82
CA LYS A 104 -4.45 -1.35 -7.15
C LYS A 104 -5.57 -0.81 -8.04
N TRP A 105 -5.29 0.30 -8.72
CA TRP A 105 -6.25 0.98 -9.60
C TRP A 105 -5.89 0.79 -11.06
N VAL A 106 -6.93 0.68 -11.90
CA VAL A 106 -6.76 0.61 -13.35
C VAL A 106 -6.08 1.90 -13.84
N GLY A 107 -4.98 1.76 -14.57
CA GLY A 107 -4.26 2.87 -15.18
C GLY A 107 -3.37 3.69 -14.24
N TYR A 108 -3.19 3.28 -12.98
CA TYR A 108 -2.27 3.94 -12.04
C TYR A 108 -1.19 3.00 -11.57
N ALA A 109 0.07 3.42 -11.63
CA ALA A 109 1.21 2.59 -11.24
C ALA A 109 1.17 2.22 -9.75
N CYS A 110 1.03 3.21 -8.87
CA CYS A 110 1.12 2.98 -7.43
C CYS A 110 -0.22 2.55 -6.82
N PRO A 111 -0.22 1.53 -5.94
CA PRO A 111 -1.35 1.24 -5.08
C PRO A 111 -1.62 2.34 -4.04
N THR A 112 -2.79 2.31 -3.42
CA THR A 112 -3.13 3.15 -2.27
C THR A 112 -3.61 2.32 -1.08
N TRP A 113 -3.57 2.92 0.11
CA TRP A 113 -4.23 2.38 1.30
C TRP A 113 -5.58 3.07 1.45
N GLU A 114 -6.67 2.32 1.44
CA GLU A 114 -8.03 2.86 1.52
C GLU A 114 -8.76 2.34 2.76
N SER A 115 -9.15 3.24 3.66
CA SER A 115 -9.96 2.92 4.84
C SER A 115 -11.47 2.99 4.58
N ASP A 116 -11.88 3.81 3.60
CA ASP A 116 -13.28 4.17 3.40
C ASP A 116 -13.94 3.37 2.26
N ILE A 117 -13.26 2.32 1.77
CA ILE A 117 -13.84 1.45 0.76
C ILE A 117 -15.02 0.67 1.36
N ASN A 118 -16.20 0.89 0.78
CA ASN A 118 -17.41 0.26 1.28
C ASN A 118 -17.33 -1.27 1.09
N TYR A 119 -17.67 -2.05 2.12
CA TYR A 119 -17.79 -3.51 2.04
C TYR A 119 -18.76 -4.00 0.95
N SER A 120 -19.70 -3.16 0.51
CA SER A 120 -20.57 -3.44 -0.64
C SER A 120 -19.85 -3.34 -1.99
N CYS A 121 -18.62 -2.85 -2.03
CA CYS A 121 -17.77 -2.92 -3.20
C CYS A 121 -17.48 -4.38 -3.53
N LYS A 122 -17.83 -4.78 -4.76
CA LYS A 122 -17.62 -6.14 -5.29
C LYS A 122 -16.18 -6.62 -5.08
N HIS A 123 -15.18 -5.75 -5.23
CA HIS A 123 -13.77 -6.11 -5.06
C HIS A 123 -13.42 -6.51 -3.62
N VAL A 124 -14.01 -5.85 -2.62
CA VAL A 124 -13.82 -6.21 -1.19
C VAL A 124 -14.45 -7.57 -0.91
N ALA A 125 -15.68 -7.78 -1.39
CA ALA A 125 -16.36 -9.07 -1.25
C ALA A 125 -15.60 -10.22 -1.94
N ASP A 126 -15.11 -10.00 -3.16
CA ASP A 126 -14.34 -10.98 -3.92
C ASP A 126 -12.97 -11.24 -3.28
N TYR A 127 -12.32 -10.22 -2.69
CA TYR A 127 -11.12 -10.40 -1.87
C TYR A 127 -11.36 -11.31 -0.67
N HIS A 128 -12.37 -11.03 0.17
CA HIS A 128 -12.67 -11.84 1.35
C HIS A 128 -13.13 -13.26 1.00
N ARG A 129 -13.83 -13.44 -0.13
CA ARG A 129 -14.18 -14.79 -0.63
C ARG A 129 -12.93 -15.59 -1.00
N ARG A 130 -11.95 -14.95 -1.64
CA ARG A 130 -10.66 -15.59 -1.97
C ARG A 130 -9.83 -15.88 -0.72
N LEU A 131 -9.85 -14.99 0.27
CA LEU A 131 -9.14 -15.17 1.53
C LEU A 131 -9.70 -16.36 2.34
N SER A 132 -11.01 -16.54 2.34
CA SER A 132 -11.69 -17.64 3.05
C SER A 132 -11.71 -18.98 2.31
N ALA A 133 -11.19 -19.05 1.08
CA ALA A 133 -11.15 -20.28 0.31
C ALA A 133 -10.12 -21.28 0.86
N PRO A 134 -10.42 -22.59 0.93
CA PRO A 134 -9.46 -23.61 1.38
C PRO A 134 -8.22 -23.63 0.47
N GLY A 135 -7.03 -23.53 1.07
CA GLY A 135 -5.76 -23.46 0.33
C GLY A 135 -5.41 -22.08 -0.23
N SER A 136 -6.10 -21.02 0.19
CA SER A 136 -5.76 -19.65 -0.17
C SER A 136 -4.34 -19.30 0.29
N ALA A 137 -3.49 -18.92 -0.66
CA ALA A 137 -2.10 -18.54 -0.43
C ALA A 137 -1.93 -17.08 0.07
N LEU A 138 -3.04 -16.35 0.26
CA LEU A 138 -3.07 -14.93 0.65
C LEU A 138 -2.69 -14.67 2.13
N THR A 139 -1.98 -15.60 2.76
CA THR A 139 -1.42 -15.40 4.10
C THR A 139 -0.13 -14.60 3.98
N HIS A 140 -0.07 -13.43 4.64
CA HIS A 140 1.11 -12.64 5.02
C HIS A 140 2.41 -13.03 4.29
N TYR A 141 2.88 -12.19 3.36
CA TYR A 141 3.99 -12.43 2.44
C TYR A 141 3.65 -13.35 1.26
N GLN A 142 2.84 -12.84 0.35
CA GLN A 142 2.93 -13.24 -1.05
C GLN A 142 3.49 -12.04 -1.85
N PRO A 143 4.70 -12.13 -2.42
CA PRO A 143 5.08 -11.19 -3.46
C PRO A 143 4.02 -11.32 -4.56
N CYS A 144 3.34 -10.23 -4.89
CA CYS A 144 2.58 -10.17 -6.13
C CYS A 144 3.61 -10.20 -7.27
N VAL A 145 4.04 -11.40 -7.65
CA VAL A 145 4.83 -11.61 -8.85
C VAL A 145 3.85 -11.58 -10.01
N GLU A 146 3.57 -10.39 -10.54
CA GLU A 146 3.13 -10.31 -11.91
C GLU A 146 4.34 -10.65 -12.79
N VAL A 147 4.43 -11.91 -13.24
CA VAL A 147 5.20 -12.21 -14.44
C VAL A 147 4.34 -11.73 -15.62
N VAL A 148 4.44 -10.44 -15.96
CA VAL A 148 4.00 -9.98 -17.27
C VAL A 148 5.02 -10.51 -18.28
N THR A 149 4.77 -11.70 -18.82
CA THR A 149 5.44 -12.10 -20.06
C THR A 149 4.89 -11.20 -21.15
N ALA A 150 5.68 -10.20 -21.53
CA ALA A 150 5.48 -9.48 -22.78
C ALA A 150 5.47 -10.51 -23.90
N THR A 151 4.27 -10.83 -24.41
CA THR A 151 4.16 -11.62 -25.64
C THR A 151 4.36 -10.64 -26.78
N THR A 152 5.61 -10.47 -27.19
CA THR A 152 5.95 -9.95 -28.51
C THR A 152 5.81 -11.12 -29.48
N VAL A 153 4.79 -11.12 -30.36
CA VAL A 153 4.87 -10.75 -31.78
C VAL A 153 3.45 -10.55 -32.32
#